data_AF-A0A967LUP9-F1
#
_entry.id   AF-A0A967LUP9-F1
#
_cell.length_a   1.000
_cell.length_b   1.000
_cell.length_c   1.000
_cell.angle_alpha   90.00
_cell.angle_beta   90.00
_cell.angle_gamma   90.00
#
_symmetry.space_group_name_H-M   'P 1'
#
loop_
_entity.id
_entity.type
_entity.pdbx_description
1 polymer ?
#
loop_
_entity_poly.entity_id
_entity_poly.type
_entity_poly.pdbx_seq_one_letter_code
_entity_poly.pdbx_strand_id
1 'polypeptide(L)'
;MQQVEITDILAQHGEKEGGLISILESIQGKYGYLPREALEEVAEKTGRALVDVYGVATFYKAFSLKPRGTHLISVCLGTACHVRGGPAIAKEVKRQLGIRPGETTRDREFTLETVNCLGACAL
;
A
#
# COMPACT_ATOMS: atom_id res chain seq x y z
N MET A 1 19.78 8.62 7.19
CA MET A 1 18.71 7.79 6.62
C MET A 1 18.58 6.59 7.56
N GLN A 2 17.46 6.44 8.27
CA GLN A 2 17.30 5.38 9.26
C GLN A 2 17.18 4.04 8.52
N GLN A 3 18.29 3.31 8.49
CA GLN A 3 18.33 1.92 8.04
C GLN A 3 17.52 1.12 9.04
N VAL A 4 16.31 0.71 8.65
CA VAL A 4 15.55 -0.22 9.47
C VAL A 4 16.25 -1.55 9.35
N GLU A 5 16.63 -2.11 10.49
CA GLU A 5 17.05 -3.50 10.59
C GLU A 5 15.88 -4.39 10.14
N ILE A 6 15.81 -4.71 8.85
CA ILE A 6 14.87 -5.71 8.32
C ILE A 6 15.11 -7.04 9.04
N THR A 7 16.32 -7.23 9.57
CA THR A 7 16.68 -8.25 10.57
C THR A 7 15.67 -8.36 11.72
N ASP A 8 15.24 -7.25 12.32
CA ASP A 8 14.31 -7.25 13.46
C ASP A 8 12.90 -7.67 13.01
N ILE A 9 12.47 -7.18 11.84
CA ILE A 9 11.18 -7.55 11.25
C ILE A 9 11.16 -9.05 10.93
N LEU A 10 12.24 -9.57 10.34
CA LEU A 10 12.37 -10.99 10.02
C LEU A 10 12.42 -11.86 11.28
N ALA A 11 13.10 -11.41 12.33
CA ALA A 11 13.14 -12.12 13.62
C ALA A 11 11.74 -12.24 14.26
N GLN A 12 10.87 -11.25 14.07
CA GLN A 12 9.49 -11.28 14.57
C GLN A 12 8.59 -12.27 13.81
N HIS A 13 8.83 -12.46 12.51
CA HIS A 13 7.95 -13.26 11.66
C HIS A 13 8.44 -14.71 11.43
N GLY A 14 9.71 -15.00 11.73
CA GLY A 14 10.28 -16.36 11.73
C GLY A 14 10.36 -17.04 10.36
N GLU A 15 11.21 -18.06 10.23
CA GLU A 15 11.53 -18.81 8.99
C GLU A 15 10.36 -19.60 8.36
N LYS A 16 9.11 -19.35 8.74
CA LYS A 16 7.97 -20.05 8.14
C LYS A 16 7.70 -19.47 6.75
N GLU A 17 7.77 -20.33 5.75
CA GLU A 17 7.53 -20.07 4.32
C GLU A 17 6.21 -19.34 3.97
N GLY A 18 5.33 -19.07 4.94
CA GLY A 18 4.12 -18.26 4.81
C GLY A 18 4.24 -16.77 5.20
N GLY A 19 5.41 -16.28 5.62
CA GLY A 19 5.56 -14.95 6.24
C GLY A 19 5.77 -13.75 5.30
N LEU A 20 5.92 -13.93 3.99
CA LEU A 20 6.33 -12.84 3.08
C LEU A 20 5.33 -11.66 3.09
N ILE A 21 4.03 -11.93 3.11
CA ILE A 21 3.00 -10.88 3.17
C ILE A 21 3.15 -10.08 4.47
N SER A 22 3.27 -10.74 5.62
CA SER A 22 3.43 -10.09 6.93
C SER A 22 4.71 -9.25 7.04
N ILE A 23 5.81 -9.74 6.42
CA ILE A 23 7.07 -8.99 6.32
C ILE A 23 6.87 -7.71 5.52
N LEU A 24 6.25 -7.81 4.33
CA LEU A 24 5.99 -6.66 3.47
C LEU A 24 5.00 -5.68 4.13
N GLU A 25 3.99 -6.16 4.84
CA GLU A 25 3.07 -5.32 5.63
C GLU A 25 3.82 -4.54 6.71
N SER A 26 4.74 -5.18 7.42
CA SER A 26 5.55 -4.54 8.46
C SER A 26 6.50 -3.48 7.89
N ILE A 27 7.14 -3.77 6.75
CA ILE A 27 7.98 -2.81 6.03
C ILE A 27 7.15 -1.61 5.57
N GLN A 28 6.02 -1.86 4.91
CA GLN A 28 5.14 -0.79 4.46
C GLN A 28 4.57 0.03 5.62
N GLY A 29 4.23 -0.59 6.75
CA GLY A 29 3.77 0.12 7.96
C GLY A 29 4.81 1.09 8.50
N LYS A 30 6.10 0.80 8.34
CA LYS A 30 7.20 1.65 8.82
C LYS A 30 7.64 2.71 7.81
N TYR A 31 7.67 2.38 6.53
CA TYR A 31 8.15 3.28 5.47
C TYR A 31 7.04 4.02 4.72
N GLY A 32 5.77 3.59 4.85
CA GLY A 32 4.63 4.06 4.07
C GLY A 32 4.55 3.50 2.65
N TYR A 33 5.56 2.76 2.22
CA TYR A 33 5.67 2.06 0.93
C TYR A 33 6.72 0.95 1.04
N LEU A 34 7.00 0.26 -0.06
CA LEU A 34 8.04 -0.76 -0.17
C LEU A 34 9.25 -0.23 -0.97
N PRO A 35 10.32 0.24 -0.30
CA PRO A 35 11.57 0.63 -0.95
C PRO A 35 12.21 -0.55 -1.67
N ARG A 36 12.90 -0.28 -2.78
CA ARG A 36 13.60 -1.32 -3.55
C ARG A 36 14.67 -2.02 -2.70
N GLU A 37 15.45 -1.24 -1.98
CA GLU A 37 16.52 -1.71 -1.11
C GLU A 37 15.98 -2.66 -0.04
N ALA A 38 14.77 -2.38 0.48
CA ALA A 38 14.11 -3.24 1.44
C ALA A 38 13.66 -4.57 0.83
N LEU A 39 13.19 -4.58 -0.42
CA LEU A 39 12.80 -5.81 -1.12
C LEU A 39 14.01 -6.68 -1.49
N GLU A 40 15.13 -6.04 -1.88
CA GLU A 40 16.41 -6.71 -2.13
C GLU A 40 16.92 -7.40 -0.86
N GLU A 41 16.92 -6.70 0.28
CA GLU A 41 17.33 -7.26 1.57
C GLU A 41 16.39 -8.39 2.05
N VAL A 42 15.06 -8.28 1.81
CA VAL A 42 14.12 -9.37 2.10
C VAL A 42 14.44 -10.60 1.23
N ALA A 43 14.71 -10.44 -0.06
CA ALA A 43 15.04 -11.54 -0.95
C ALA A 43 16.31 -12.26 -0.49
N GLU A 44 17.37 -11.51 -0.18
CA GLU A 44 18.63 -12.05 0.33
C GLU A 44 18.45 -12.82 1.65
N LYS A 45 17.75 -12.23 2.62
CA LYS A 45 17.61 -12.83 3.96
C LYS A 45 16.62 -13.99 4.02
N THR A 46 15.64 -14.02 3.12
CA THR A 46 14.66 -15.13 3.05
C THR A 46 15.07 -16.24 2.10
N GLY A 47 16.18 -16.07 1.36
CA GLY A 47 16.63 -17.01 0.33
C GLY A 47 15.69 -17.10 -0.89
N ARG A 48 14.77 -16.13 -1.05
CA ARG A 48 13.80 -16.08 -2.15
C ARG A 48 14.37 -15.32 -3.34
N ALA A 49 13.92 -15.68 -4.54
CA ALA A 49 14.26 -14.88 -5.71
C ALA A 49 13.58 -13.50 -5.61
N LEU A 50 14.32 -12.44 -5.95
CA LEU A 50 13.79 -11.07 -5.93
C LEU A 50 12.52 -10.93 -6.78
N VAL A 51 12.43 -11.68 -7.88
CA VAL A 51 11.23 -11.73 -8.75
C VAL A 51 9.99 -12.23 -8.00
N ASP A 52 10.13 -13.18 -7.09
CA ASP A 52 8.99 -13.70 -6.30
C ASP A 52 8.52 -12.67 -5.28
N VAL A 53 9.47 -11.95 -4.67
CA VAL A 53 9.18 -10.85 -3.74
C VAL A 53 8.43 -9.72 -4.46
N TYR A 54 8.92 -9.29 -5.63
CA TYR A 54 8.21 -8.32 -6.46
C TYR A 54 6.86 -8.85 -6.97
N GLY A 55 6.77 -10.14 -7.28
CA GLY A 55 5.53 -10.80 -7.64
C GLY A 55 4.46 -10.58 -6.57
N VAL A 56 4.78 -10.84 -5.31
CA VAL A 56 3.84 -10.60 -4.19
C VAL A 56 3.57 -9.11 -4.00
N ALA A 57 4.62 -8.27 -3.99
CA ALA A 57 4.50 -6.83 -3.78
C ALA A 57 3.66 -6.11 -4.84
N THR A 58 3.59 -6.65 -6.06
CA THR A 58 2.80 -6.09 -7.17
C THR A 58 1.43 -6.74 -7.34
N PHE A 59 1.26 -7.98 -6.88
CA PHE A 59 0.00 -8.72 -6.96
C PHE A 59 -1.06 -8.14 -6.00
N TYR A 60 -0.68 -7.82 -4.77
CA TYR A 60 -1.61 -7.28 -3.78
C TYR A 60 -1.71 -5.76 -3.87
N LYS A 61 -2.91 -5.26 -4.21
CA LYS A 61 -3.22 -3.81 -4.28
C LYS A 61 -3.01 -3.06 -2.95
N ALA A 62 -2.96 -3.77 -1.83
CA ALA A 62 -2.66 -3.18 -0.53
C ALA A 62 -1.22 -2.63 -0.44
N PHE A 63 -0.30 -3.20 -1.20
CA PHE A 63 1.10 -2.77 -1.24
C PHE A 63 1.33 -1.66 -2.27
N SER A 64 2.27 -0.77 -1.96
CA SER A 64 2.73 0.28 -2.85
C SER A 64 4.24 0.27 -2.96
N LEU A 65 4.74 0.21 -4.19
CA LEU A 65 6.17 0.44 -4.51
C LEU A 65 6.53 1.92 -4.60
N LYS A 66 5.53 2.81 -4.53
CA LYS A 66 5.71 4.26 -4.61
C LYS A 66 5.42 4.90 -3.26
N PRO A 67 6.15 5.95 -2.86
CA PRO A 67 5.85 6.71 -1.65
C PRO A 67 4.39 7.18 -1.62
N ARG A 68 3.70 6.87 -0.52
CA ARG A 68 2.34 7.36 -0.23
C ARG A 68 2.43 8.53 0.73
N GLY A 69 1.38 9.33 0.75
CA GLY A 69 1.24 10.39 1.73
C GLY A 69 0.88 9.84 3.11
N THR A 70 1.01 10.69 4.13
CA THR A 70 0.68 10.39 5.53
C THR A 70 -0.76 9.84 5.67
N HIS A 71 -1.69 10.36 4.87
CA HIS A 71 -3.09 10.02 4.88
C HIS A 71 -3.52 9.39 3.55
N LEU A 72 -4.06 8.17 3.64
CA LEU A 72 -4.67 7.50 2.49
C LEU A 72 -6.18 7.76 2.45
N ILE A 73 -6.66 8.40 1.39
CA ILE A 73 -8.08 8.64 1.14
C ILE A 73 -8.57 7.60 0.13
N SER A 74 -9.41 6.67 0.58
CA SER A 74 -9.97 5.61 -0.25
C SER A 74 -11.45 5.85 -0.53
N VAL A 75 -11.79 6.15 -1.79
CA VAL A 75 -13.18 6.33 -2.21
C VAL A 75 -13.75 5.02 -2.78
N CYS A 76 -14.83 4.54 -2.18
CA CYS A 76 -15.52 3.34 -2.67
C CYS A 76 -16.30 3.63 -3.95
N LEU A 77 -15.99 2.90 -5.01
CA LEU A 77 -16.68 2.91 -6.29
C LEU A 77 -17.33 1.56 -6.63
N GLY A 78 -17.57 0.73 -5.61
CA GLY A 78 -18.37 -0.49 -5.75
C GLY A 78 -19.78 -0.22 -6.19
N THR A 79 -20.47 -1.23 -6.73
CA THR A 79 -21.80 -1.08 -7.33
C THR A 79 -22.78 -0.26 -6.48
N ALA A 80 -22.86 -0.55 -5.18
CA ALA A 80 -23.75 0.18 -4.26
C ALA A 80 -23.35 1.65 -4.08
N CYS A 81 -22.06 1.94 -3.86
CA CYS A 81 -21.57 3.31 -3.74
C CYS A 81 -21.62 4.05 -5.08
N HIS A 82 -21.43 3.35 -6.20
CA HIS A 82 -21.47 3.91 -7.54
C HIS A 82 -22.81 4.57 -7.84
N VAL A 83 -23.92 3.87 -7.57
CA VAL A 83 -25.27 4.39 -7.76
C VAL A 83 -25.70 5.41 -6.71
N ARG A 84 -25.08 5.38 -5.51
CA ARG A 84 -25.35 6.33 -4.41
C ARG A 84 -24.50 7.62 -4.47
N GLY A 85 -23.73 7.84 -5.53
CA GLY A 85 -22.96 9.08 -5.73
C GLY A 85 -21.47 9.03 -5.40
N GLY A 86 -20.90 7.84 -5.21
CA GLY A 86 -19.45 7.62 -5.05
C GLY A 86 -18.58 8.31 -6.12
N PRO A 87 -18.95 8.32 -7.42
CA PRO A 87 -18.20 9.05 -8.44
C PRO A 87 -18.18 10.56 -8.21
N ALA A 88 -19.26 11.15 -7.67
CA ALA A 88 -19.32 12.57 -7.34
C ALA A 88 -18.37 12.89 -6.18
N ILE A 89 -18.33 12.02 -5.16
CA ILE A 89 -17.38 12.13 -4.04
C ILE A 89 -15.93 12.07 -4.56
N ALA A 90 -15.59 11.07 -5.37
CA ALA A 90 -14.25 10.94 -5.95
C ALA A 90 -13.85 12.18 -6.77
N LYS A 91 -14.80 12.73 -7.55
CA LYS A 91 -14.59 13.95 -8.34
C LYS A 91 -14.32 15.17 -7.44
N GLU A 92 -15.06 15.31 -6.35
CA GLU A 92 -14.90 16.42 -5.42
C GLU A 92 -13.58 16.34 -4.67
N VAL A 93 -13.20 15.16 -4.17
CA VAL A 93 -11.90 14.96 -3.51
C VAL A 93 -10.74 15.27 -4.48
N LYS A 94 -10.84 14.81 -5.73
CA LYS A 94 -9.87 15.17 -6.79
C LYS A 94 -9.79 16.69 -7.00
N ARG A 95 -10.93 17.39 -7.00
CA ARG A 95 -10.99 18.85 -7.20
C ARG A 95 -10.30 19.59 -6.04
N GLN A 96 -10.51 19.16 -4.81
CA GLN A 96 -9.93 19.80 -3.63
C GLN A 96 -8.41 19.56 -3.53
N LEU A 97 -7.96 18.32 -3.77
CA LEU A 97 -6.55 17.95 -3.62
C LEU A 97 -5.72 18.23 -4.89
N GLY A 98 -6.35 18.43 -6.04
CA GLY A 98 -5.66 18.64 -7.31
C GLY A 98 -4.91 17.43 -7.85
N ILE A 99 -5.23 16.22 -7.38
CA ILE A 99 -4.58 14.95 -7.76
C ILE A 99 -5.59 13.91 -8.26
N ARG A 100 -5.14 12.96 -9.09
CA ARG A 100 -5.95 11.83 -9.58
C ARG A 100 -5.87 10.63 -8.63
N PRO A 101 -6.82 9.68 -8.71
CA PRO A 101 -6.66 8.39 -8.06
C PRO A 101 -5.34 7.71 -8.46
N GLY A 102 -4.60 7.20 -7.47
CA GLY A 102 -3.26 6.64 -7.61
C GLY A 102 -2.12 7.66 -7.48
N GLU A 103 -2.43 8.94 -7.26
CA GLU A 103 -1.44 10.00 -7.07
C GLU A 103 -1.37 10.47 -5.61
N THR A 104 -0.25 11.10 -5.27
CA THR A 104 0.03 11.69 -3.96
C THR A 104 0.26 13.18 -4.15
N THR A 105 -0.24 13.98 -3.21
CA THR A 105 -0.03 15.43 -3.12
C THR A 105 1.46 15.78 -3.00
N ARG A 106 1.84 17.01 -3.41
CA ARG A 106 3.25 17.44 -3.48
C ARG A 106 3.93 17.54 -2.11
N ASP A 107 3.16 17.89 -1.09
CA ASP A 107 3.56 17.95 0.32
C ASP A 107 3.63 16.57 0.98
N ARG A 108 3.17 15.51 0.28
CA ARG A 108 3.08 14.12 0.76
C ARG A 108 2.15 13.95 1.96
N GLU A 109 1.15 14.80 2.11
CA GLU A 109 0.16 14.63 3.18
C GLU A 109 -0.94 13.65 2.78
N PHE A 110 -1.36 13.65 1.51
CA PHE A 110 -2.50 12.86 1.04
C PHE A 110 -2.19 12.02 -0.21
N THR A 111 -2.61 10.75 -0.20
CA THR A 111 -2.75 9.90 -1.39
C THR A 111 -4.23 9.62 -1.64
N LEU A 112 -4.68 9.78 -2.88
CA LEU A 112 -6.06 9.47 -3.28
C LEU A 112 -6.11 8.11 -3.98
N GLU A 113 -7.00 7.23 -3.55
CA GLU A 113 -7.28 5.96 -4.21
C GLU A 113 -8.77 5.67 -4.35
N THR A 114 -9.08 4.77 -5.28
CA THR A 114 -10.42 4.22 -5.47
C THR A 114 -10.40 2.71 -5.25
N VAL A 115 -11.39 2.23 -4.51
CA VAL A 115 -11.56 0.81 -4.16
C VAL A 115 -12.90 0.30 -4.65
N ASN A 116 -12.96 -1.00 -4.92
CA ASN A 116 -14.19 -1.63 -5.44
C ASN A 116 -15.19 -1.91 -4.33
N CYS A 117 -14.78 -2.06 -3.06
CA CYS A 117 -15.70 -2.23 -1.94
C CYS A 117 -14.96 -1.96 -0.64
N LEU A 118 -15.67 -1.38 0.33
CA LEU A 118 -15.22 -1.24 1.73
C LEU A 118 -16.03 -2.12 2.70
N GLY A 119 -17.02 -2.86 2.20
CA GLY A 119 -17.90 -3.69 3.03
C GLY A 119 -18.89 -2.91 3.92
N ALA A 120 -18.99 -1.58 3.74
CA ALA A 120 -19.76 -0.70 4.60
C ALA A 120 -21.08 -0.22 3.96
N CYS A 121 -21.71 -1.03 3.10
CA CYS A 121 -22.84 -0.62 2.28
C CYS A 121 -24.14 -0.34 3.07
N ALA A 122 -24.24 -0.86 4.30
CA ALA A 122 -25.41 -0.71 5.17
C ALA A 122 -25.42 0.60 6.00
N LEU A 123 -24.39 1.44 5.85
CA LEU A 123 -24.32 2.79 6.40
C LEU A 123 -25.00 3.81 5.45
#